data_AF-A0A9X3BGD6-F1
#
_entry.id   AF-A0A9X3BGD6-F1
#
_cell.length_a   1.000
_cell.length_b   1.000
_cell.length_c   1.000
_cell.angle_alpha   90.00
_cell.angle_beta   90.00
_cell.angle_gamma   90.00
#
_symmetry.space_group_name_H-M   'P 1'
#
loop_
_entity.id
_entity.type
_entity.pdbx_description
1 polymer ?
#
loop_
_entity_poly.entity_id
_entity_poly.type
_entity_poly.pdbx_seq_one_letter_code
_entity_poly.pdbx_strand_id
1 'polypeptide(L)'
;MKKISLLLLAVSFFFFYCTANAQQAPSKKKTQKESKSQSSSPAFNGAWQSVDDKEFAIVNDGFFSSVAQDSTGIWRNTHAGTYTVEGNNSITFKVLYSSFPGRIGSLQTVDYELNGDTLIIKWFKKLVDAREGDITNRMPKGQQTKYVHAKQ
;
A
#
# COMPACT_ATOMS: atom_id res chain seq x y z
N MET A 1 -32.63 41.71 -36.67
CA MET A 1 -32.63 42.26 -35.30
C MET A 1 -32.83 41.13 -34.30
N LYS A 2 -31.79 40.80 -33.52
CA LYS A 2 -31.78 40.43 -32.09
C LYS A 2 -30.44 39.74 -31.81
N LYS A 3 -29.53 40.54 -31.27
CA LYS A 3 -28.22 40.14 -30.76
C LYS A 3 -28.46 39.40 -29.45
N ILE A 4 -28.00 38.15 -29.32
CA ILE A 4 -27.98 37.45 -28.04
C ILE A 4 -26.63 37.74 -27.40
N SER A 5 -26.67 38.50 -26.33
CA SER A 5 -25.51 38.97 -25.58
C SER A 5 -24.70 37.83 -24.97
N LEU A 6 -23.41 37.93 -25.19
CA LEU A 6 -22.31 37.32 -24.46
C LEU A 6 -22.47 37.60 -22.95
N LEU A 7 -22.68 36.58 -22.12
CA LEU A 7 -22.57 36.72 -20.66
C LEU A 7 -21.26 36.04 -20.23
N LEU A 8 -20.21 36.84 -20.15
CA LEU A 8 -18.94 36.50 -19.49
C LEU A 8 -19.22 36.40 -17.98
N LEU A 9 -19.22 35.18 -17.44
CA LEU A 9 -19.23 34.96 -16.00
C LEU A 9 -17.78 35.12 -15.49
N ALA A 10 -17.42 36.34 -15.08
CA ALA A 10 -16.18 36.60 -14.37
C ALA A 10 -16.25 35.95 -12.98
N VAL A 11 -15.58 34.81 -12.80
CA VAL A 11 -15.37 34.19 -11.48
C VAL A 11 -14.23 34.93 -10.80
N SER A 12 -14.59 35.93 -10.00
CA SER A 12 -13.64 36.68 -9.16
C SER A 12 -13.12 35.78 -8.05
N PHE A 13 -11.84 35.37 -8.15
CA PHE A 13 -11.08 34.75 -7.08
C PHE A 13 -10.81 35.79 -5.97
N PHE A 14 -11.64 35.81 -4.93
CA PHE A 14 -11.31 36.50 -3.68
C PHE A 14 -10.42 35.61 -2.81
N PHE A 15 -9.10 35.85 -2.86
CA PHE A 15 -8.16 35.32 -1.87
C PHE A 15 -8.30 36.13 -0.58
N PHE A 16 -9.08 35.61 0.38
CA PHE A 16 -9.04 36.09 1.76
C PHE A 16 -7.79 35.51 2.46
N TYR A 17 -6.77 36.36 2.64
CA TYR A 17 -5.67 36.11 3.57
C TYR A 17 -6.18 36.30 5.00
N CYS A 18 -6.62 35.23 5.65
CA CYS A 18 -6.80 35.21 7.11
C CYS A 18 -5.47 34.84 7.77
N THR A 19 -4.70 35.83 8.21
CA THR A 19 -3.59 35.61 9.15
C THR A 19 -4.17 35.38 10.55
N ALA A 20 -4.43 34.12 10.90
CA ALA A 20 -4.78 33.75 12.27
C ALA A 20 -3.51 33.69 13.12
N ASN A 21 -3.29 34.72 13.94
CA ASN A 21 -2.41 34.63 15.11
C ASN A 21 -3.07 33.70 16.14
N ALA A 22 -2.82 32.39 16.02
CA ALA A 22 -3.23 31.43 17.03
C ALA A 22 -2.14 31.36 18.12
N GLN A 23 -2.42 32.05 19.23
CA GLN A 23 -1.69 32.00 20.48
C GLN A 23 -1.58 30.55 20.98
N GLN A 24 -0.35 30.03 21.10
CA GLN A 24 -0.08 28.71 21.67
C GLN A 24 -0.42 28.72 23.16
N ALA A 25 -1.53 28.07 23.54
CA ALA A 25 -1.77 27.65 24.91
C ALA A 25 -1.16 26.24 25.12
N PRO A 26 -0.42 25.99 26.22
CA PRO A 26 0.17 24.68 26.48
C PRO A 26 -0.93 23.65 26.81
N SER A 27 -1.22 22.78 25.86
CA SER A 27 -2.13 21.65 26.06
C SER A 27 -1.43 20.57 26.89
N LYS A 28 -1.96 20.33 28.10
CA LYS A 28 -1.65 19.17 28.94
C LYS A 28 -1.77 17.88 28.10
N LYS A 29 -0.67 17.16 27.93
CA LYS A 29 -0.65 15.78 27.40
C LYS A 29 -1.58 14.91 28.25
N LYS A 30 -2.81 14.69 27.78
CA LYS A 30 -3.59 13.51 28.14
C LYS A 30 -2.99 12.35 27.34
N THR A 31 -2.43 11.39 28.05
CA THR A 31 -2.01 10.09 27.54
C THR A 31 -3.18 9.44 26.80
N GLN A 32 -3.20 9.58 25.47
CA GLN A 32 -4.06 8.79 24.60
C GLN A 32 -3.45 7.39 24.50
N LYS A 33 -4.27 6.41 24.88
CA LYS A 33 -4.16 4.97 24.60
C LYS A 33 -3.27 4.66 23.40
N GLU A 34 -2.31 3.77 23.64
CA GLU A 34 -1.47 3.10 22.67
C GLU A 34 -2.24 2.75 21.38
N SER A 35 -2.05 3.57 20.34
CA SER A 35 -2.18 3.07 18.98
C SER A 35 -1.08 2.02 18.83
N LYS A 36 -1.47 0.74 18.82
CA LYS A 36 -0.62 -0.41 18.52
C LYS A 36 0.31 0.00 17.38
N SER A 37 1.58 0.27 17.68
CA SER A 37 2.51 0.80 16.68
C SER A 37 2.53 -0.19 15.54
N GLN A 38 2.20 0.29 14.34
CA GLN A 38 2.35 -0.51 13.13
C GLN A 38 3.85 -0.77 13.01
N SER A 39 4.29 -1.98 13.35
CA SER A 39 5.69 -2.37 13.30
C SER A 39 6.11 -2.50 11.83
N SER A 40 6.47 -1.39 11.21
CA SER A 40 7.17 -1.36 9.93
C SER A 40 8.65 -1.57 10.19
N SER A 41 9.26 -2.59 9.58
CA SER A 41 10.71 -2.74 9.60
C SER A 41 11.32 -1.87 8.50
N PRO A 42 12.23 -0.93 8.83
CA PRO A 42 12.91 -0.08 7.85
C PRO A 42 13.66 -0.88 6.78
N ALA A 43 14.02 -2.14 7.06
CA ALA A 43 14.75 -3.01 6.15
C ALA A 43 13.97 -3.37 4.87
N PHE A 44 12.64 -3.17 4.85
CA PHE A 44 11.83 -3.34 3.64
C PHE A 44 11.71 -2.08 2.79
N ASN A 45 12.07 -0.92 3.32
CA ASN A 45 11.80 0.34 2.65
C ASN A 45 12.59 0.42 1.34
N GLY A 46 11.88 0.69 0.25
CA GLY A 46 12.48 0.89 -1.06
C GLY A 46 11.62 0.34 -2.19
N ALA A 47 12.17 0.47 -3.39
CA ALA A 47 11.65 -0.16 -4.58
C ALA A 47 12.27 -1.57 -4.73
N TRP A 48 11.44 -2.51 -5.13
CA TRP A 48 11.73 -3.92 -5.29
C TRP A 48 11.27 -4.36 -6.67
N GLN A 49 12.10 -5.14 -7.34
CA GLN A 49 11.81 -5.75 -8.63
C GLN A 49 11.92 -7.26 -8.49
N SER A 50 10.92 -7.97 -8.97
CA SER A 50 10.97 -9.43 -9.08
C SER A 50 12.09 -9.86 -10.04
N VAL A 51 12.77 -10.97 -9.72
CA VAL A 51 13.90 -11.46 -10.52
C VAL A 51 13.49 -11.92 -11.92
N ASP A 52 12.21 -12.20 -12.16
CA ASP A 52 11.67 -12.53 -13.48
C ASP A 52 11.16 -11.30 -14.26
N ASP A 53 11.34 -10.09 -13.71
CA ASP A 53 10.95 -8.80 -14.30
C ASP A 53 9.44 -8.63 -14.55
N LYS A 54 8.59 -9.40 -13.84
CA LYS A 54 7.12 -9.39 -14.03
C LYS A 54 6.35 -8.67 -12.94
N GLU A 55 7.02 -8.16 -11.93
CA GLU A 55 6.45 -7.43 -10.81
C GLU A 55 7.41 -6.39 -10.26
N PHE A 56 6.86 -5.23 -9.92
CA PHE A 56 7.50 -4.18 -9.13
C PHE A 56 6.68 -3.93 -7.87
N ALA A 57 7.37 -3.68 -6.76
CA ALA A 57 6.76 -3.26 -5.52
C ALA A 57 7.51 -2.07 -4.92
N ILE A 58 6.79 -1.15 -4.31
CA ILE A 58 7.33 -0.08 -3.47
C ILE A 58 6.80 -0.34 -2.07
N VAL A 59 7.71 -0.39 -1.11
CA VAL A 59 7.38 -0.56 0.30
C VAL A 59 7.98 0.62 1.06
N ASN A 60 7.20 1.28 1.90
CA ASN A 60 7.67 2.39 2.70
C ASN A 60 6.77 2.64 3.90
N ASP A 61 7.37 2.70 5.09
CA ASP A 61 6.71 3.17 6.32
C ASP A 61 5.37 2.46 6.60
N GLY A 62 5.36 1.13 6.46
CA GLY A 62 4.15 0.34 6.68
C GLY A 62 3.14 0.36 5.54
N PHE A 63 3.43 1.02 4.41
CA PHE A 63 2.64 0.97 3.19
C PHE A 63 3.34 0.16 2.10
N PHE A 64 2.53 -0.42 1.21
CA PHE A 64 3.02 -1.05 0.00
C PHE A 64 2.16 -0.68 -1.21
N SER A 65 2.78 -0.74 -2.38
CA SER A 65 2.14 -0.69 -3.69
C SER A 65 2.84 -1.68 -4.60
N SER A 66 2.12 -2.46 -5.40
CA SER A 66 2.69 -3.35 -6.39
C SER A 66 1.93 -3.31 -7.71
N VAL A 67 2.67 -3.58 -8.78
CA VAL A 67 2.18 -3.74 -10.13
C VAL A 67 2.85 -4.98 -10.71
N ALA A 68 2.07 -5.89 -11.29
CA ALA A 68 2.54 -7.11 -11.90
C ALA A 68 1.87 -7.36 -13.26
N GLN A 69 2.55 -8.13 -14.09
CA GLN A 69 1.98 -8.72 -15.29
C GLN A 69 0.93 -9.78 -14.90
N ASP A 70 -0.09 -9.90 -15.73
CA ASP A 70 -1.00 -11.03 -15.68
C ASP A 70 -0.48 -12.22 -16.51
N SER A 71 -1.31 -13.27 -16.65
CA SER A 71 -0.95 -14.45 -17.45
C SER A 71 -0.76 -14.16 -18.95
N THR A 72 -1.19 -12.99 -19.43
CA THR A 72 -1.01 -12.54 -20.82
C THR A 72 0.20 -11.63 -21.00
N GLY A 73 0.93 -11.31 -19.92
CA GLY A 73 2.05 -10.38 -19.92
C GLY A 73 1.64 -8.90 -19.82
N ILE A 74 0.35 -8.60 -19.62
CA ILE A 74 -0.15 -7.23 -19.51
C ILE A 74 -0.05 -6.75 -18.06
N TRP A 75 0.55 -5.58 -17.85
CA TRP A 75 0.65 -4.91 -16.55
C TRP A 75 -0.71 -4.39 -16.06
N ARG A 76 -1.49 -5.26 -15.42
CA ARG A 76 -2.81 -4.89 -14.86
C ARG A 76 -3.12 -5.50 -13.51
N ASN A 77 -2.22 -6.29 -12.94
CA ASN A 77 -2.37 -6.81 -11.59
C ASN A 77 -1.81 -5.78 -10.62
N THR A 78 -2.67 -4.99 -9.98
CA THR A 78 -2.24 -3.93 -9.05
C THR A 78 -2.84 -4.13 -7.68
N HIS A 79 -2.03 -3.85 -6.67
CA HIS A 79 -2.38 -3.93 -5.26
C HIS A 79 -1.71 -2.79 -4.50
N ALA A 80 -2.42 -2.19 -3.55
CA ALA A 80 -1.79 -1.28 -2.59
C ALA A 80 -2.51 -1.36 -1.25
N GLY A 81 -1.80 -1.01 -0.18
CA GLY A 81 -2.35 -1.02 1.15
C GLY A 81 -1.29 -0.90 2.22
N THR A 82 -1.52 -1.56 3.35
CA THR A 82 -0.60 -1.53 4.49
C THR A 82 0.02 -2.89 4.73
N TYR A 83 1.14 -2.91 5.43
CA TYR A 83 1.75 -4.14 5.93
C TYR A 83 2.19 -3.99 7.38
N THR A 84 2.26 -5.11 8.07
CA THR A 84 2.85 -5.26 9.39
C THR A 84 3.85 -6.39 9.38
N VAL A 85 5.01 -6.16 9.98
CA VAL A 85 6.02 -7.20 10.18
C VAL A 85 5.79 -7.85 11.54
N GLU A 86 5.62 -9.16 11.53
CA GLU A 86 5.40 -9.99 12.72
C GLU A 86 6.68 -10.81 13.00
N GLY A 87 7.50 -10.32 13.92
CA GLY A 87 8.80 -10.95 14.20
C GLY A 87 9.80 -10.80 13.05
N ASN A 88 10.68 -11.79 12.88
CA ASN A 88 11.80 -11.69 11.94
C ASN A 88 11.58 -12.38 10.59
N ASN A 89 10.45 -13.06 10.40
CA ASN A 89 10.22 -13.91 9.23
C ASN A 89 8.78 -13.92 8.72
N SER A 90 7.88 -13.06 9.22
CA SER A 90 6.49 -13.03 8.81
C SER A 90 6.03 -11.60 8.50
N ILE A 91 5.29 -11.43 7.41
CA ILE A 91 4.65 -10.14 7.03
C ILE A 91 3.18 -10.41 6.76
N THR A 92 2.32 -9.52 7.24
CA THR A 92 0.91 -9.50 6.87
C THR A 92 0.61 -8.26 6.06
N PHE A 93 0.16 -8.45 4.81
CA PHE A 93 -0.32 -7.40 3.93
C PHE A 93 -1.84 -7.26 4.06
N LYS A 94 -2.32 -6.03 4.20
CA LYS A 94 -3.74 -5.68 4.10
C LYS A 94 -3.95 -4.93 2.80
N VAL A 95 -4.73 -5.53 1.90
CA VAL A 95 -5.05 -4.92 0.60
C VAL A 95 -6.14 -3.88 0.79
N LEU A 96 -5.85 -2.62 0.49
CA LEU A 96 -6.81 -1.51 0.56
C LEU A 96 -7.29 -1.07 -0.83
N TYR A 97 -6.43 -1.26 -1.85
CA TYR A 97 -6.71 -0.95 -3.23
C TYR A 97 -6.27 -2.11 -4.11
N SER A 98 -7.05 -2.42 -5.15
CA SER A 98 -6.69 -3.45 -6.12
C SER A 98 -7.41 -3.28 -7.45
N SER A 99 -6.77 -3.70 -8.54
CA SER A 99 -7.46 -3.93 -9.83
C SER A 99 -8.47 -5.08 -9.79
N PHE A 100 -8.47 -5.89 -8.73
CA PHE A 100 -9.47 -6.92 -8.46
C PHE A 100 -10.32 -6.51 -7.25
N PRO A 101 -11.51 -5.92 -7.44
CA PRO A 101 -12.34 -5.41 -6.34
C PRO A 101 -12.72 -6.46 -5.29
N GLY A 102 -12.72 -7.74 -5.66
CA GLY A 102 -12.94 -8.86 -4.73
C GLY A 102 -11.87 -8.98 -3.64
N ARG A 103 -10.64 -8.53 -3.90
CA ARG A 103 -9.50 -8.65 -2.98
C ARG A 103 -9.38 -7.48 -2.00
N ILE A 104 -10.16 -6.41 -2.17
CA ILE A 104 -10.10 -5.26 -1.26
C ILE A 104 -10.57 -5.71 0.13
N GLY A 105 -9.73 -5.46 1.13
CA GLY A 105 -9.93 -5.87 2.52
C GLY A 105 -9.27 -7.19 2.90
N SER A 106 -8.69 -7.93 1.94
CA SER A 106 -8.05 -9.22 2.24
C SER A 106 -6.78 -9.03 3.09
N LEU A 107 -6.52 -10.00 3.96
CA LEU A 107 -5.28 -10.12 4.73
C LEU A 107 -4.46 -11.28 4.19
N GLN A 108 -3.23 -11.00 3.77
CA GLN A 108 -2.32 -11.97 3.21
C GLN A 108 -1.05 -12.03 4.05
N THR A 109 -0.91 -13.10 4.82
CA THR A 109 0.29 -13.36 5.61
C THR A 109 1.23 -14.27 4.83
N VAL A 110 2.52 -13.92 4.85
CA VAL A 110 3.61 -14.64 4.21
C VAL A 110 4.74 -14.86 5.18
N ASP A 111 5.54 -15.89 4.90
CA ASP A 111 6.90 -15.94 5.43
C ASP A 111 7.85 -15.21 4.48
N TYR A 112 8.91 -14.61 5.02
CA TYR A 112 9.94 -13.97 4.22
C TYR A 112 11.36 -14.34 4.69
N GLU A 113 12.30 -14.19 3.77
CA GLU A 113 13.73 -14.17 4.03
C GLU A 113 14.33 -12.91 3.41
N LEU A 114 15.04 -12.11 4.20
CA LEU A 114 15.71 -10.89 3.74
C LEU A 114 17.21 -11.05 3.94
N ASN A 115 17.96 -11.01 2.83
CA ASN A 115 19.41 -11.19 2.81
C ASN A 115 20.03 -10.05 1.98
N GLY A 116 20.46 -8.98 2.66
CA GLY A 116 20.92 -7.76 1.99
C GLY A 116 19.84 -7.21 1.05
N ASP A 117 20.18 -7.07 -0.23
CA ASP A 117 19.28 -6.55 -1.27
C ASP A 117 18.33 -7.59 -1.87
N THR A 118 18.27 -8.80 -1.30
CA THR A 118 17.41 -9.89 -1.79
C THR A 118 16.30 -10.19 -0.79
N LEU A 119 15.06 -10.12 -1.27
CA LEU A 119 13.86 -10.48 -0.52
C LEU A 119 13.21 -11.71 -1.17
N ILE A 120 13.01 -12.78 -0.40
CA ILE A 120 12.24 -13.95 -0.81
C ILE A 120 10.94 -13.94 -0.02
N ILE A 121 9.80 -13.91 -0.72
CA ILE A 121 8.47 -14.06 -0.13
C ILE A 121 7.96 -15.46 -0.43
N LYS A 122 7.53 -16.19 0.61
CA LYS A 122 6.94 -17.53 0.52
C LYS A 122 5.43 -17.43 0.68
N TRP A 123 4.74 -17.63 -0.44
CA TRP A 123 3.28 -17.62 -0.54
C TRP A 123 2.72 -19.05 -0.39
N PHE A 124 1.59 -19.29 0.25
CA PHE A 124 0.76 -18.44 1.10
C PHE A 124 0.76 -19.04 2.50
N LYS A 125 1.25 -18.32 3.52
CA LYS A 125 1.18 -18.80 4.92
C LYS A 125 -0.24 -18.72 5.45
N LYS A 126 -0.94 -17.60 5.17
CA LYS A 126 -2.37 -17.43 5.46
C LYS A 126 -2.99 -16.44 4.48
N LEU A 127 -4.19 -16.72 4.01
CA LEU A 127 -4.99 -15.78 3.22
C LEU A 127 -6.42 -15.73 3.75
N VAL A 128 -6.80 -14.58 4.30
CA VAL A 128 -8.17 -14.27 4.71
C VAL A 128 -8.77 -13.34 3.67
N ASP A 129 -9.67 -13.87 2.86
CA ASP A 129 -10.47 -13.10 1.93
C ASP A 129 -11.49 -12.23 2.70
N ALA A 130 -11.75 -11.03 2.20
CA ALA A 130 -12.65 -10.08 2.85
C ALA A 130 -14.11 -10.56 2.89
N ARG A 131 -14.51 -11.43 1.97
CA ARG A 131 -15.89 -11.91 1.78
C ARG A 131 -16.05 -13.36 2.21
N GLU A 132 -15.07 -14.20 1.92
CA GLU A 132 -15.14 -15.64 2.14
C GLU A 132 -14.45 -16.11 3.42
N GLY A 133 -13.70 -15.24 4.10
CA GLY A 133 -12.91 -15.61 5.27
C GLY A 133 -11.64 -16.39 4.90
N ASP A 134 -11.24 -17.34 5.73
CA ASP A 134 -9.98 -18.07 5.53
C ASP A 134 -10.05 -19.03 4.33
N ILE A 135 -9.28 -18.72 3.29
CA ILE A 135 -9.18 -19.52 2.05
C ILE A 135 -7.80 -20.14 1.87
N THR A 136 -6.97 -20.18 2.91
CA THR A 136 -5.57 -20.63 2.85
C THR A 136 -5.42 -22.02 2.22
N ASN A 137 -6.31 -22.95 2.54
CA ASN A 137 -6.28 -24.32 2.03
C ASN A 137 -6.56 -24.45 0.52
N ARG A 138 -7.08 -23.38 -0.12
CA ARG A 138 -7.37 -23.35 -1.56
C ARG A 138 -6.20 -22.78 -2.37
N MET A 139 -5.20 -22.20 -1.71
CA MET A 139 -4.06 -21.57 -2.37
C MET A 139 -3.00 -22.60 -2.78
N PRO A 140 -2.25 -22.32 -3.87
CA PRO A 140 -1.13 -23.17 -4.26
C PRO A 140 -0.06 -23.20 -3.15
N LYS A 141 0.54 -24.38 -2.97
CA LYS A 141 1.60 -24.61 -1.97
C LYS A 141 2.97 -24.41 -2.59
N GLY A 142 3.91 -23.90 -1.78
CA GLY A 142 5.31 -23.76 -2.18
C GLY A 142 5.57 -22.65 -3.20
N GLN A 143 4.62 -21.74 -3.41
CA GLN A 143 4.83 -20.60 -4.29
C GLN A 143 5.77 -19.61 -3.62
N GLN A 144 6.71 -19.06 -4.37
CA GLN A 144 7.62 -18.04 -3.86
C GLN A 144 7.89 -16.99 -4.94
N THR A 145 8.11 -15.76 -4.49
CA THR A 145 8.61 -14.68 -5.35
C THR A 145 9.93 -14.18 -4.78
N LYS A 146 10.93 -14.04 -5.64
CA LYS A 146 12.22 -13.45 -5.28
C LYS A 146 12.27 -12.04 -5.86
N TYR A 147 12.56 -11.07 -5.00
CA TYR A 147 12.78 -9.68 -5.36
C TYR A 147 14.23 -9.29 -5.07
N VAL A 148 14.70 -8.31 -5.83
CA VAL A 148 15.92 -7.56 -5.57
C VAL A 148 15.57 -6.08 -5.42
N HIS A 149 16.35 -5.33 -4.63
CA HIS A 149 16.22 -3.88 -4.62
C HIS A 149 16.41 -3.34 -6.05
N ALA A 150 15.47 -2.50 -6.48
CA ALA A 150 15.57 -1.86 -7.79
C ALA A 150 16.76 -0.90 -7.78
N LYS A 151 17.68 -1.08 -8.73
CA LYS A 151 18.84 -0.20 -8.89
C LYS A 151 18.37 1.14 -9.46
N GLN A 152 18.80 2.23 -8.83
CA GLN A 152 18.63 3.60 -9.34
C GLN A 152 19.65 3.89 -10.45
#